data_AF-X1DR50-F1
#
_entry.id   AF-X1DR50-F1
#
_cell.length_a   1.000
_cell.length_b   1.000
_cell.length_c   1.000
_cell.angle_alpha   90.00
_cell.angle_beta   90.00
_cell.angle_gamma   90.00
#
_symmetry.space_group_name_H-M   'P 1'
#
loop_
_entity.id
_entity.type
_entity.pdbx_description
1 polymer ?
#
loop_
_entity_poly.entity_id
_entity_poly.type
_entity_poly.pdbx_seq_one_letter_code
_entity_poly.pdbx_strand_id
1 'polypeptide(L)'
;MDRNGKKLTHNEASFSVGVIPSNVSNPDHLLDRLAIILKLDKKAIPERIRRAPNPFKPVVLKKNVGMSTVTFLLEREEEFPGVVIVAQPVRTYLYGGLASHLLGHLGEVNQAELTLSSGYGIELGDLVGKMGVEKVCNRYLQGEKGGKQIEVDAHGRALRTISEKDPIPGHNVYLTIDLRMQEIAEKELGERK
;
A
#
# COMPACT_ATOMS: atom_id res chain seq x y z
N MET A 1 5.45 -4.16 19.24
CA MET A 1 5.86 -5.38 19.96
C MET A 1 5.19 -5.37 21.33
N ASP A 2 5.00 -6.53 21.95
CA ASP A 2 4.55 -6.63 23.34
C ASP A 2 5.71 -6.31 24.31
N ARG A 3 5.44 -6.38 25.62
CA ARG A 3 6.43 -6.09 26.68
C ARG A 3 7.64 -7.02 26.68
N ASN A 4 7.52 -8.20 26.07
CA ASN A 4 8.56 -9.22 25.98
C ASN A 4 9.28 -9.19 24.62
N GLY A 5 8.99 -8.19 23.77
CA GLY A 5 9.59 -8.06 22.44
C GLY A 5 8.93 -8.94 21.37
N LYS A 6 7.80 -9.59 21.66
CA LYS A 6 7.08 -10.38 20.66
C LYS A 6 6.45 -9.45 19.63
N LYS A 7 6.65 -9.73 18.35
CA LYS A 7 6.02 -8.97 17.26
C LYS A 7 4.52 -9.20 17.30
N LEU A 8 3.76 -8.12 17.28
CA LEU A 8 2.28 -8.14 17.25
C LEU A 8 1.79 -7.85 15.83
N THR A 9 2.46 -6.90 15.18
CA THR A 9 2.27 -6.52 13.79
C THR A 9 3.63 -6.38 13.11
N HIS A 10 3.67 -6.53 11.80
CA HIS A 10 4.82 -6.17 10.98
C HIS A 10 4.38 -5.73 9.59
N ASN A 11 5.33 -5.20 8.81
CA ASN A 11 5.10 -4.91 7.40
C ASN A 11 5.58 -6.08 6.56
N GLU A 12 4.82 -6.38 5.51
CA GLU A 12 5.22 -7.24 4.40
C GLU A 12 5.15 -6.46 3.10
N ALA A 13 6.05 -6.77 2.17
CA ALA A 13 5.97 -6.22 0.83
C ALA A 13 4.74 -6.83 0.13
N SER A 14 3.81 -5.97 -0.27
CA SER A 14 2.71 -6.35 -1.16
C SER A 14 2.95 -5.70 -2.51
N PHE A 15 2.78 -6.48 -3.58
CA PHE A 15 2.94 -6.00 -4.93
C PHE A 15 1.57 -5.71 -5.53
N SER A 16 1.43 -4.55 -6.14
CA SER A 16 0.24 -4.16 -6.88
C SER A 16 0.60 -3.97 -8.33
N VAL A 17 -0.30 -4.33 -9.24
CA VAL A 17 -0.14 -4.05 -10.66
C VAL A 17 -0.89 -2.78 -10.99
N GLY A 18 -0.18 -1.81 -11.53
CA GLY A 18 -0.71 -0.52 -11.98
C GLY A 18 -0.40 -0.25 -13.44
N VAL A 19 -1.02 0.79 -13.97
CA VAL A 19 -0.79 1.26 -15.34
C VAL A 19 -0.56 2.77 -15.32
N ILE A 20 0.48 3.24 -16.02
CA ILE A 20 0.73 4.66 -16.25
C ILE A 20 0.04 5.06 -17.57
N PRO A 21 -1.06 5.83 -17.52
CA PRO A 21 -1.86 6.14 -18.71
C PRO A 21 -1.07 6.75 -19.87
N SER A 22 -0.09 7.62 -19.61
CA SER A 22 0.73 8.26 -20.64
C SER A 22 1.56 7.30 -21.48
N ASN A 23 1.88 6.11 -20.94
CA ASN A 23 2.76 5.14 -21.58
C ASN A 23 1.98 4.05 -22.33
N VAL A 24 0.64 4.17 -22.42
CA VAL A 24 -0.22 3.17 -23.04
C VAL A 24 -0.73 3.67 -24.40
N SER A 25 -0.24 3.06 -25.48
CA SER A 25 -0.67 3.41 -26.84
C SER A 25 -2.06 2.85 -27.19
N ASN A 26 -2.38 1.64 -26.74
CA ASN A 26 -3.68 0.99 -26.97
C ASN A 26 -4.24 0.40 -25.67
N PRO A 27 -5.05 1.19 -24.92
CA PRO A 27 -5.58 0.78 -23.62
C PRO A 27 -6.47 -0.46 -23.69
N ASP A 28 -7.34 -0.56 -24.71
CA ASP A 28 -8.28 -1.66 -24.81
C ASP A 28 -7.55 -2.99 -25.01
N HIS A 29 -6.60 -3.05 -25.94
CA HIS A 29 -5.79 -4.26 -26.15
C HIS A 29 -4.93 -4.65 -24.92
N LEU A 30 -4.35 -3.66 -24.22
CA LEU A 30 -3.59 -3.91 -23.00
C LEU A 30 -4.49 -4.50 -21.90
N LEU A 31 -5.67 -3.90 -21.70
CA LEU A 31 -6.63 -4.32 -20.69
C LEU A 31 -7.19 -5.71 -20.97
N ASP A 32 -7.36 -6.09 -22.23
CA ASP A 32 -7.76 -7.44 -22.63
C ASP A 32 -6.82 -8.50 -22.10
N ARG A 33 -5.52 -8.27 -22.26
CA ARG A 33 -4.47 -9.20 -21.80
C ARG A 33 -4.35 -9.20 -20.28
N LEU A 34 -4.35 -8.01 -19.67
CA LEU A 34 -4.24 -7.87 -18.21
C LEU A 34 -5.46 -8.44 -17.47
N ALA A 35 -6.67 -8.32 -18.03
CA ALA A 35 -7.87 -8.85 -17.41
C ALA A 35 -7.81 -10.36 -17.21
N ILE A 36 -7.22 -11.09 -18.17
CA ILE A 36 -7.02 -12.54 -18.08
C ILE A 36 -6.01 -12.88 -16.98
N ILE A 37 -4.85 -12.23 -17.01
CA ILE A 37 -3.74 -12.49 -16.07
C ILE A 37 -4.15 -12.14 -14.63
N LEU A 38 -4.79 -10.99 -14.46
CA LEU A 38 -5.16 -10.43 -13.17
C LEU A 38 -6.56 -10.86 -12.73
N LYS A 39 -7.30 -11.63 -13.54
CA LYS A 39 -8.69 -12.02 -13.26
C LYS A 39 -9.57 -10.82 -12.89
N LEU A 40 -9.52 -9.78 -13.72
CA LEU A 40 -10.24 -8.53 -13.48
C LEU A 40 -11.51 -8.44 -14.34
N ASP A 41 -12.52 -7.74 -13.82
CA ASP A 41 -13.68 -7.36 -14.64
C ASP A 41 -13.31 -6.18 -15.55
N LYS A 42 -13.33 -6.44 -16.86
CA LYS A 42 -13.04 -5.48 -17.92
C LYS A 42 -13.88 -4.20 -17.84
N LYS A 43 -15.11 -4.25 -17.32
CA LYS A 43 -16.03 -3.11 -17.40
C LYS A 43 -15.64 -1.95 -16.47
N ALA A 44 -14.96 -2.24 -15.36
CA ALA A 44 -14.68 -1.24 -14.32
C ALA A 44 -13.36 -0.48 -14.52
N ILE A 45 -12.44 -1.02 -15.33
CA ILE A 45 -11.05 -0.54 -15.40
C ILE A 45 -10.82 0.60 -16.40
N PRO A 46 -11.38 0.58 -17.62
CA PRO A 46 -11.16 1.65 -18.60
C PRO A 46 -11.54 3.03 -18.04
N GLU A 47 -12.66 3.11 -17.32
CA GLU A 47 -13.10 4.35 -16.68
C GLU A 47 -12.14 4.83 -15.59
N ARG A 48 -11.53 3.93 -14.81
CA ARG A 48 -10.56 4.30 -13.77
C ARG A 48 -9.27 4.87 -14.37
N ILE A 49 -8.82 4.31 -15.50
CA ILE A 49 -7.64 4.80 -16.22
C ILE A 49 -7.94 6.16 -16.87
N ARG A 50 -9.10 6.32 -17.51
CA ARG A 50 -9.51 7.58 -18.17
C ARG A 50 -9.73 8.73 -17.19
N ARG A 51 -10.27 8.43 -15.99
CA ARG A 51 -10.52 9.43 -14.94
C ARG A 51 -9.31 9.69 -14.05
N ALA A 52 -8.14 9.15 -14.40
CA ALA A 52 -6.94 9.36 -13.60
C ALA A 52 -6.59 10.86 -13.58
N PRO A 53 -6.51 11.49 -12.40
CA PRO A 53 -6.26 12.92 -12.28
C PRO A 53 -4.85 13.33 -12.74
N ASN A 54 -3.91 12.37 -12.78
CA ASN A 54 -2.56 12.58 -13.29
C ASN A 54 -2.17 11.42 -14.22
N PRO A 55 -2.02 11.65 -15.54
CA PRO A 55 -1.72 10.59 -16.50
C PRO A 55 -0.31 10.02 -16.39
N PHE A 56 0.57 10.65 -15.60
CA PHE A 56 1.94 10.20 -15.35
C PHE A 56 2.07 9.42 -14.03
N LYS A 57 1.01 9.34 -13.22
CA LYS A 57 1.00 8.52 -12.00
C LYS A 57 0.37 7.14 -12.27
N PRO A 58 0.90 6.06 -11.67
CA PRO A 58 0.31 4.73 -11.78
C PRO A 58 -1.13 4.70 -11.25
N VAL A 59 -2.05 4.17 -12.05
CA VAL A 59 -3.39 3.80 -11.64
C VAL A 59 -3.36 2.32 -11.24
N VAL A 60 -3.52 2.04 -9.94
CA VAL A 60 -3.50 0.66 -9.44
C VAL A 60 -4.73 -0.11 -9.92
N LEU A 61 -4.50 -1.19 -10.67
CA LEU A 61 -5.55 -2.06 -11.22
C LEU A 61 -5.89 -3.20 -10.27
N LYS A 62 -4.86 -3.83 -9.69
CA LYS A 62 -5.01 -4.93 -8.74
C LYS A 62 -4.00 -4.81 -7.61
N LYS A 63 -4.49 -4.87 -6.37
CA LYS A 63 -3.67 -4.92 -5.15
C LYS A 63 -3.35 -6.37 -4.77
N ASN A 64 -2.24 -6.57 -4.04
CA ASN A 64 -1.83 -7.84 -3.45
C ASN A 64 -1.74 -9.01 -4.45
N VAL A 65 -0.96 -8.79 -5.50
CA VAL A 65 -0.69 -9.73 -6.58
C VAL A 65 0.46 -10.65 -6.17
N GLY A 66 0.32 -11.96 -6.46
CA GLY A 66 1.33 -12.95 -6.12
C GLY A 66 2.61 -12.82 -6.95
N MET A 67 3.74 -13.27 -6.38
CA MET A 67 5.06 -13.13 -6.98
C MET A 67 5.16 -13.76 -8.39
N SER A 68 4.45 -14.86 -8.64
CA SER A 68 4.42 -15.49 -9.97
C SER A 68 3.89 -14.55 -11.05
N THR A 69 2.85 -13.77 -10.76
CA THR A 69 2.31 -12.77 -11.68
C THR A 69 3.24 -11.56 -11.82
N VAL A 70 3.87 -11.13 -10.73
CA VAL A 70 4.87 -10.06 -10.75
C VAL A 70 6.02 -10.43 -11.69
N THR A 71 6.63 -11.60 -11.49
CA THR A 71 7.71 -12.11 -12.34
C THR A 71 7.27 -12.23 -13.79
N PHE A 72 6.07 -12.80 -14.05
CA PHE A 72 5.54 -12.95 -15.40
C PHE A 72 5.44 -11.61 -16.16
N LEU A 73 4.99 -10.55 -15.48
CA LEU A 73 4.85 -9.22 -16.08
C LEU A 73 6.22 -8.54 -16.29
N LEU A 74 7.13 -8.68 -15.34
CA LEU A 74 8.48 -8.09 -15.43
C LEU A 74 9.31 -8.73 -16.57
N GLU A 75 9.21 -10.04 -16.77
CA GLU A 75 9.88 -10.74 -17.88
C GLU A 75 9.36 -10.31 -19.26
N ARG A 76 8.18 -9.70 -19.32
CA ARG A 76 7.45 -9.36 -20.56
C ARG A 76 7.12 -7.89 -20.63
N GLU A 77 7.94 -7.04 -20.03
CA GLU A 77 7.68 -5.59 -19.95
C GLU A 77 7.43 -4.97 -21.34
N GLU A 78 8.14 -5.42 -22.37
CA GLU A 78 7.95 -5.00 -23.77
C GLU A 78 6.54 -5.32 -24.32
N GLU A 79 5.93 -6.40 -23.84
CA GLU A 79 4.60 -6.84 -24.25
C GLU A 79 3.47 -6.09 -23.51
N PHE A 80 3.82 -5.40 -22.41
CA PHE A 80 2.89 -4.71 -21.51
C PHE A 80 3.30 -3.25 -21.30
N PRO A 81 3.35 -2.42 -22.37
CA PRO A 81 3.79 -1.04 -22.27
C PRO A 81 2.91 -0.25 -21.30
N GLY A 82 3.55 0.45 -20.37
CA GLY A 82 2.90 1.26 -19.33
C GLY A 82 2.42 0.48 -18.12
N VAL A 83 2.57 -0.85 -18.08
CA VAL A 83 2.33 -1.64 -16.85
C VAL A 83 3.49 -1.48 -15.90
N VAL A 84 3.18 -1.25 -14.63
CA VAL A 84 4.18 -1.09 -13.58
C VAL A 84 3.82 -1.91 -12.36
N ILE A 85 4.84 -2.44 -11.70
CA ILE A 85 4.71 -3.10 -10.41
C ILE A 85 4.95 -2.05 -9.32
N VAL A 86 3.93 -1.82 -8.50
CA VAL A 86 3.99 -0.90 -7.36
C VAL A 86 4.16 -1.74 -6.10
N ALA A 87 5.34 -1.68 -5.49
CA ALA A 87 5.57 -2.26 -4.18
C ALA A 87 5.02 -1.32 -3.10
N GLN A 88 4.12 -1.82 -2.26
CA GLN A 88 3.58 -1.09 -1.12
C GLN A 88 3.67 -1.97 0.13
N PRO A 89 4.13 -1.43 1.27
CA PRO A 89 4.09 -2.18 2.52
C PRO A 89 2.63 -2.37 2.95
N VAL A 90 2.26 -3.60 3.27
CA VAL A 90 0.98 -3.94 3.91
C VAL A 90 1.25 -4.39 5.33
N ARG A 91 0.39 -3.97 6.26
CA ARG A 91 0.49 -4.35 7.66
C ARG A 91 -0.15 -5.72 7.89
N THR A 92 0.62 -6.64 8.44
CA THR A 92 0.19 -7.99 8.82
C THR A 92 0.01 -8.07 10.33
N TYR A 93 -1.17 -8.53 10.77
CA TYR A 93 -1.54 -8.73 12.18
C TYR A 93 -1.36 -10.21 12.54
N LEU A 94 -0.29 -10.53 13.27
CA LEU A 94 0.20 -11.90 13.44
C LEU A 94 -0.74 -12.83 14.21
N TYR A 95 -1.67 -12.27 14.98
CA TYR A 95 -2.59 -13.02 15.84
C TYR A 95 -4.06 -12.80 15.46
N GLY A 96 -4.32 -12.36 14.23
CA GLY A 96 -5.67 -12.17 13.72
C GLY A 96 -6.49 -11.21 14.59
N GLY A 97 -7.58 -11.72 15.19
CA GLY A 97 -8.50 -10.94 16.02
C GLY A 97 -8.01 -10.61 17.43
N LEU A 98 -6.97 -11.30 17.91
CA LEU A 98 -6.41 -11.10 19.26
C LEU A 98 -5.93 -9.66 19.42
N ALA A 99 -6.37 -8.99 20.49
CA ALA A 99 -6.05 -7.60 20.78
C ALA A 99 -6.45 -6.60 19.67
N SER A 100 -7.37 -6.97 18.77
CA SER A 100 -7.74 -6.15 17.60
C SER A 100 -8.22 -4.74 17.96
N HIS A 101 -8.97 -4.58 19.06
CA HIS A 101 -9.39 -3.26 19.55
C HIS A 101 -8.23 -2.41 20.09
N LEU A 102 -7.27 -3.05 20.77
CA LEU A 102 -6.09 -2.39 21.31
C LEU A 102 -5.13 -1.99 20.19
N LEU A 103 -4.79 -2.92 19.30
CA LEU A 103 -3.87 -2.68 18.19
C LEU A 103 -4.49 -1.74 17.16
N GLY A 104 -5.75 -1.96 16.82
CA GLY A 104 -6.43 -1.27 15.73
C GLY A 104 -5.99 -1.77 14.37
N HIS A 105 -6.31 -0.98 13.33
CA HIS A 105 -5.99 -1.29 11.95
C HIS A 105 -5.60 -0.04 11.16
N LEU A 106 -4.92 -0.25 10.02
CA LEU A 106 -4.69 0.79 9.01
C LEU A 106 -5.86 0.87 8.02
N GLY A 107 -6.10 2.05 7.46
CA GLY A 107 -7.06 2.27 6.38
C GLY A 107 -6.71 3.49 5.54
N GLU A 108 -7.28 3.60 4.35
CA GLU A 108 -7.01 4.73 3.44
C GLU A 108 -7.39 6.06 4.10
N VAL A 109 -6.51 7.07 3.97
CA VAL A 109 -6.72 8.41 4.53
C VAL A 109 -7.97 9.06 3.93
N ASN A 110 -8.80 9.68 4.78
CA ASN A 110 -9.95 10.47 4.36
C ASN A 110 -9.64 11.97 4.31
N GLN A 111 -10.54 12.78 3.75
CA GLN A 111 -10.30 14.22 3.56
C GLN A 111 -10.07 14.98 4.89
N ALA A 112 -10.76 14.58 5.97
CA ALA A 112 -10.61 15.22 7.27
C ALA A 112 -9.23 14.90 7.88
N GLU A 113 -8.80 13.64 7.82
CA GLU A 113 -7.49 13.20 8.28
C GLU A 113 -6.35 13.80 7.45
N LEU A 114 -6.54 13.92 6.13
CA LEU A 114 -5.58 14.57 5.25
C LEU A 114 -5.37 16.04 5.65
N THR A 115 -6.47 16.74 5.95
CA THR A 115 -6.43 18.14 6.40
C THR A 115 -5.72 18.27 7.75
N LEU A 116 -6.05 17.40 8.72
CA LEU A 116 -5.42 17.36 10.04
C LEU A 116 -3.94 16.95 9.99
N SER A 117 -3.56 16.19 8.96
CA SER A 117 -2.19 15.70 8.76
C SER A 117 -1.38 16.57 7.79
N SER A 118 -1.90 17.76 7.43
CA SER A 118 -1.21 18.72 6.58
C SER A 118 0.16 19.06 7.17
N GLY A 119 1.23 18.70 6.46
CA GLY A 119 2.62 18.88 6.92
C GLY A 119 3.35 17.59 7.33
N TYR A 120 2.66 16.44 7.45
CA TYR A 120 3.29 15.15 7.77
C TYR A 120 3.55 14.26 6.54
N GLY A 121 3.49 14.83 5.33
CA GLY A 121 3.78 14.09 4.09
C GLY A 121 2.74 13.01 3.73
N ILE A 122 1.53 13.07 4.31
CA ILE A 122 0.42 12.17 3.99
C ILE A 122 -0.25 12.64 2.69
N GLU A 123 -0.45 11.72 1.76
CA GLU A 123 -1.08 11.94 0.47
C GLU A 123 -2.36 11.10 0.32
N LEU A 124 -3.23 11.50 -0.59
CA LEU A 124 -4.39 10.70 -0.99
C LEU A 124 -3.97 9.29 -1.41
N GLY A 125 -4.63 8.29 -0.83
CA GLY A 125 -4.34 6.87 -1.06
C GLY A 125 -3.36 6.24 -0.07
N ASP A 126 -2.74 7.03 0.82
CA ASP A 126 -1.92 6.48 1.90
C ASP A 126 -2.78 5.74 2.92
N LEU A 127 -2.18 4.72 3.55
CA LEU A 127 -2.76 4.01 4.68
C LEU A 127 -2.33 4.68 5.99
N VAL A 128 -3.30 5.03 6.84
CA VAL A 128 -3.10 5.64 8.16
C VAL A 128 -3.81 4.83 9.25
N GLY A 129 -3.32 4.91 10.48
CA GLY A 129 -3.93 4.26 11.63
C GLY A 129 -5.32 4.79 11.94
N LYS A 130 -6.33 3.89 11.94
CA LYS A 130 -7.74 4.25 12.15
C LYS A 130 -8.21 4.06 13.59
N MET A 131 -7.60 3.12 14.31
CA MET A 131 -7.97 2.78 15.68
C MET A 131 -6.75 2.36 16.50
N GLY A 132 -6.94 2.25 17.81
CA GLY A 132 -5.97 1.64 18.72
C GLY A 132 -4.58 2.29 18.68
N VAL A 133 -3.57 1.46 18.90
CA VAL A 133 -2.16 1.83 18.83
C VAL A 133 -1.79 2.35 17.44
N GLU A 134 -2.31 1.77 16.36
CA GLU A 134 -2.03 2.23 14.99
C GLU A 134 -2.38 3.71 14.82
N LYS A 135 -3.56 4.15 15.32
CA LYS A 135 -3.96 5.56 15.26
C LYS A 135 -3.17 6.45 16.20
N VAL A 136 -3.06 6.07 17.47
CA VAL A 136 -2.40 6.89 18.50
C VAL A 136 -0.92 7.08 18.20
N CYS A 137 -0.26 6.04 17.68
CA CYS A 137 1.16 6.05 17.37
C CYS A 137 1.46 6.28 15.88
N ASN A 138 0.47 6.62 15.04
CA ASN A 138 0.64 6.77 13.59
C ASN A 138 1.84 7.67 13.24
N ARG A 139 1.99 8.80 13.94
CA ARG A 139 3.09 9.75 13.74
C ARG A 139 4.48 9.12 13.92
N TYR A 140 4.63 8.16 14.82
CA TYR A 140 5.90 7.47 15.05
C TYR A 140 6.07 6.28 14.10
N LEU A 141 4.98 5.60 13.75
CA LEU A 141 4.97 4.39 12.94
C LEU A 141 5.13 4.65 11.43
N GLN A 142 4.70 5.81 10.94
CA GLN A 142 4.64 6.12 9.51
C GLN A 142 6.03 6.38 8.88
N GLY A 143 6.96 6.93 9.65
CA GLY A 143 8.27 7.36 9.13
C GLY A 143 8.15 8.56 8.20
N GLU A 144 9.18 8.76 7.37
CA GLU A 144 9.21 9.83 6.37
C GLU A 144 9.32 9.26 4.95
N LYS A 145 8.50 9.80 4.05
CA LYS A 145 8.57 9.45 2.63
C LYS A 145 9.87 9.97 2.01
N GLY A 146 10.49 9.10 1.22
CA GLY A 146 11.51 9.48 0.25
C GLY A 146 10.89 10.07 -1.01
N GLY A 147 11.69 10.24 -2.06
CA GLY A 147 11.21 10.71 -3.35
C GLY A 147 12.29 10.59 -4.43
N LYS A 148 11.88 10.45 -5.69
CA LYS A 148 12.77 10.47 -6.85
C LYS A 148 12.32 11.58 -7.79
N GLN A 149 13.26 12.39 -8.25
CA GLN A 149 13.05 13.33 -9.33
C GLN A 149 13.52 12.68 -10.63
N ILE A 150 12.60 12.49 -11.57
CA ILE A 150 12.86 11.79 -12.83
C ILE A 150 12.73 12.80 -13.97
N GLU A 151 13.75 12.91 -14.81
CA GLU A 151 13.69 13.63 -16.08
C GLU A 151 12.83 12.82 -17.06
N VAL A 152 11.86 13.48 -17.69
CA VAL A 152 10.96 12.86 -18.66
C VAL A 152 11.11 13.53 -20.02
N ASP A 153 10.94 12.77 -21.11
CA ASP A 153 10.86 13.34 -22.45
C ASP A 153 9.50 14.03 -22.71
N ALA A 154 9.32 14.63 -23.89
CA ALA A 154 8.07 15.31 -24.27
C ALA A 154 6.83 14.39 -24.29
N HIS A 155 7.03 13.06 -24.27
CA HIS A 155 5.99 12.05 -24.21
C HIS A 155 5.81 11.46 -22.79
N GLY A 156 6.54 11.99 -21.79
CA GLY A 156 6.44 11.56 -20.39
C GLY A 156 7.25 10.31 -20.05
N ARG A 157 8.11 9.83 -20.95
CA ARG A 157 8.94 8.64 -20.71
C ARG A 157 10.12 9.01 -19.81
N ALA A 158 10.34 8.22 -18.76
CA ALA A 158 11.46 8.39 -17.84
C ALA A 158 12.80 8.22 -18.58
N LEU A 159 13.61 9.27 -18.61
CA LEU A 159 14.95 9.28 -19.20
C LEU A 159 16.02 8.92 -18.17
N ARG A 160 16.00 9.60 -17.02
CA ARG A 160 16.94 9.35 -15.91
C ARG A 160 16.44 9.93 -14.59
N THR A 161 16.94 9.39 -13.48
CA THR A 161 16.77 9.97 -12.15
C THR A 161 17.77 11.11 -11.97
N ILE A 162 17.27 12.33 -11.73
CA ILE A 162 18.06 13.53 -11.45
C ILE A 162 18.52 13.55 -9.99
N SER A 163 17.62 13.15 -9.08
CA SER A 163 17.87 13.17 -7.64
C SER A 163 16.98 12.14 -6.94
N GLU A 164 17.48 11.58 -5.84
CA GLU A 164 16.76 10.62 -5.01
C GLU A 164 16.97 10.98 -3.53
N LYS A 165 15.88 10.92 -2.77
CA LYS A 165 15.86 11.01 -1.31
C LYS A 165 15.34 9.66 -0.79
N ASP A 166 16.16 8.96 -0.03
CA ASP A 166 15.74 7.70 0.60
C ASP A 166 14.65 7.94 1.65
N PRO A 167 13.68 7.01 1.80
CA PRO A 167 12.70 7.06 2.88
C PRO A 167 13.35 6.74 4.23
N ILE A 168 12.80 7.32 5.31
CA ILE A 168 13.20 7.01 6.68
C ILE A 168 12.13 6.09 7.29
N PRO A 169 12.48 4.87 7.73
CA PRO A 169 11.50 3.98 8.34
C PRO A 169 10.98 4.55 9.66
N GLY A 170 9.70 4.29 9.94
CA GLY A 170 9.10 4.64 11.23
C GLY A 170 9.71 3.86 12.40
N HIS A 171 9.42 4.31 13.60
CA HIS A 171 9.90 3.71 14.84
C HIS A 171 9.15 2.42 15.19
N ASN A 172 9.84 1.53 15.90
CA ASN A 172 9.19 0.40 16.56
C ASN A 172 8.52 0.88 17.85
N VAL A 173 7.25 0.51 18.04
CA VAL A 173 6.50 0.78 19.28
C VAL A 173 6.51 -0.47 20.15
N TYR A 174 6.94 -0.32 21.40
CA TYR A 174 6.89 -1.35 22.45
C TYR A 174 5.74 -1.04 23.39
N LEU A 175 4.84 -2.02 23.56
CA LEU A 175 3.68 -1.90 24.43
C LEU A 175 3.95 -2.53 25.79
N THR A 176 3.18 -2.12 26.79
CA THR A 176 3.24 -2.69 28.14
C THR A 176 2.44 -3.98 28.30
N ILE A 177 1.62 -4.32 27.30
CA ILE A 177 0.82 -5.55 27.32
C ILE A 177 1.69 -6.80 27.21
N ASP A 178 1.21 -7.88 27.82
CA ASP A 178 1.74 -9.23 27.61
C ASP A 178 0.77 -9.99 26.70
N LEU A 179 1.27 -10.49 25.57
CA LEU A 179 0.39 -11.16 24.60
C LEU A 179 -0.29 -12.40 25.19
N ARG A 180 0.43 -13.17 26.02
CA ARG A 180 -0.12 -14.41 26.60
C ARG A 180 -1.21 -14.09 27.61
N MET A 181 -1.03 -13.04 28.41
CA MET A 181 -2.08 -12.58 29.33
C MET A 181 -3.31 -12.08 28.57
N GLN A 182 -3.11 -11.35 27.47
CA GLN A 182 -4.21 -10.88 26.63
C GLN A 182 -4.99 -12.05 26.01
N GLU A 183 -4.29 -13.08 25.52
CA GLU A 183 -4.90 -14.28 24.96
C GLU A 183 -5.75 -15.04 26.00
N ILE A 184 -5.22 -15.22 27.22
CA ILE A 184 -5.96 -15.84 28.32
C ILE A 184 -7.20 -14.99 28.65
N ALA A 185 -7.03 -13.67 28.80
CA ALA A 185 -8.13 -12.77 29.14
C ALA A 185 -9.27 -12.82 28.09
N GLU A 186 -8.95 -12.75 26.80
CA GLU A 186 -9.96 -12.83 25.74
C GLU A 186 -10.64 -14.20 25.69
N LYS A 187 -9.88 -15.29 25.91
CA LYS A 187 -10.43 -16.65 25.96
C LYS A 187 -11.42 -16.81 27.13
N GLU A 188 -11.09 -16.29 28.30
CA GLU A 188 -11.97 -16.35 29.48
C GLU A 188 -13.19 -15.44 29.34
N LEU A 189 -13.07 -14.32 28.61
CA LEU A 189 -14.21 -13.44 28.32
C LEU A 189 -15.24 -14.12 27.40
N GLY A 190 -14.78 -14.97 26.47
CA GLY A 190 -15.62 -15.72 25.55
C GLY A 190 -16.49 -14.84 24.63
N GLU A 191 -17.65 -15.34 24.23
CA GLU A 191 -18.64 -14.67 23.38
C GLU A 191 -19.57 -13.70 24.15
N ARG A 192 -19.15 -13.20 25.32
CA ARG A 192 -19.97 -12.21 26.06
C ARG A 192 -19.88 -10.85 25.35
N LYS A 193 -20.84 -10.61 24.44
CA LYS A 193 -21.16 -9.28 23.91
C LYS A 193 -21.87 -8.42 24.94
#